data_AF-X1TGX8-F1
#
_entry.id   AF-X1TGX8-F1
#
_cell.length_a   1.000
_cell.length_b   1.000
_cell.length_c   1.000
_cell.angle_alpha   90.00
_cell.angle_beta   90.00
_cell.angle_gamma   90.00
#
_symmetry.space_group_name_H-M   'P 1'
#
loop_
_entity.id
_entity.type
_entity.pdbx_description
1 polymer ?
#
loop_
_entity_poly.entity_id
_entity_poly.type
_entity_poly.pdbx_seq_one_letter_code
_entity_poly.pdbx_strand_id
1 'polypeptide(L)'
;MLPHIRQKYEGAGITVVCQEHIAELYEACPYVDDIVVFDRQRALLDERYREEIVERLRALKPDVSLNSIYSREALTDWFAIKCGAEQRIALEGNLCNISAEIRRLR
;
A
#
# COMPACT_ATOMS: atom_id res chain seq x y z
N MET A 1 5.83 2.44 -13.77
CA MET A 1 4.58 1.75 -13.36
C MET A 1 3.36 2.63 -13.53
N LEU A 2 3.22 3.74 -12.80
CA LEU A 2 2.02 4.59 -12.77
C LEU A 2 1.47 5.05 -14.14
N PRO A 3 2.30 5.46 -15.13
CA PRO A 3 1.79 5.81 -16.47
C PRO A 3 1.00 4.67 -17.13
N HIS A 4 1.46 3.42 -16.97
CA HIS A 4 0.79 2.25 -17.54
C HIS A 4 -0.51 1.91 -16.80
N ILE A 5 -0.58 2.15 -15.49
CA ILE A 5 -1.82 1.97 -14.72
C ILE A 5 -2.85 2.97 -15.20
N ARG A 6 -2.48 4.25 -15.31
CA ARG A 6 -3.37 5.31 -15.81
C ARG A 6 -3.86 5.03 -17.22
N GLN A 7 -2.99 4.51 -18.09
CA GLN A 7 -3.37 4.11 -19.46
C GLN A 7 -4.30 2.89 -19.49
N LYS A 8 -4.09 1.91 -18.61
CA LYS A 8 -4.90 0.69 -18.56
C LYS A 8 -6.28 0.92 -17.94
N TYR A 9 -6.35 1.78 -16.93
CA TYR A 9 -7.57 2.11 -16.18
C TYR A 9 -7.89 3.60 -16.40
N GLU A 10 -8.36 3.93 -17.59
CA GLU A 10 -8.73 5.30 -17.93
C GLU A 10 -9.80 5.84 -16.97
N GLY A 11 -9.58 7.04 -16.44
CA GLY A 11 -10.49 7.69 -15.50
C GLY A 11 -10.48 7.13 -14.07
N ALA A 12 -9.70 6.09 -13.76
CA ALA A 12 -9.59 5.56 -12.40
C ALA A 12 -8.84 6.54 -11.49
N GLY A 13 -9.31 6.73 -10.26
CA GLY A 13 -8.58 7.44 -9.21
C GLY A 13 -7.40 6.61 -8.71
N ILE A 14 -6.22 7.22 -8.63
CA ILE A 14 -4.99 6.57 -8.15
C ILE A 14 -4.55 7.21 -6.84
N THR A 15 -4.81 6.51 -5.74
CA THR A 15 -4.28 6.85 -4.42
C THR A 15 -3.01 6.05 -4.14
N VAL A 16 -1.93 6.73 -3.74
CA VAL A 16 -0.68 6.08 -3.32
C VAL A 16 -0.60 6.02 -1.79
N VAL A 17 -0.30 4.84 -1.26
CA VAL A 17 0.00 4.66 0.17
C VAL A 17 1.51 4.60 0.34
N CYS A 18 2.10 5.55 1.06
CA CYS A 18 3.56 5.65 1.17
C CYS A 18 4.02 6.14 2.54
N GLN A 19 5.33 5.98 2.80
CA GLN A 19 5.93 6.57 4.00
C GLN A 19 6.01 8.09 3.86
N GLU A 20 5.93 8.80 4.99
CA GLU A 20 5.92 10.27 5.02
C GLU A 20 7.10 10.90 4.25
N HIS A 21 8.32 10.38 4.45
CA HIS A 21 9.54 10.93 3.84
C HIS A 21 9.61 10.83 2.30
N ILE A 22 8.69 10.11 1.65
CA ILE A 22 8.62 10.03 0.17
C ILE A 22 7.34 10.64 -0.40
N ALA A 23 6.50 11.27 0.43
CA ALA A 23 5.23 11.85 -0.01
C ALA A 23 5.41 12.90 -1.11
N GLU A 24 6.38 13.81 -0.96
CA GLU A 24 6.68 14.89 -1.91
C GLU A 24 6.91 14.39 -3.35
N LEU A 25 7.48 13.18 -3.50
CA LEU A 25 7.71 12.57 -4.82
C LEU A 25 6.40 12.23 -5.54
N TYR A 26 5.37 11.84 -4.78
CA TYR A 26 4.06 11.52 -5.32
C TYR A 26 3.17 12.75 -5.45
N GLU A 27 3.35 13.78 -4.61
CA GLU A 27 2.62 15.05 -4.72
C GLU A 27 2.91 15.75 -6.06
N ALA A 28 4.15 15.67 -6.54
CA ALA A 28 4.54 16.19 -7.84
C ALA A 28 4.18 15.27 -9.03
N CYS A 29 3.62 14.08 -8.78
CA CYS A 29 3.41 13.08 -9.82
C CYS A 29 2.07 13.31 -10.55
N PRO A 30 2.05 13.53 -11.88
CA PRO A 30 0.81 13.82 -12.61
C PRO A 30 -0.12 12.61 -12.75
N TYR A 31 0.30 11.43 -12.28
CA TYR A 31 -0.47 10.19 -12.35
C TYR A 31 -1.10 9.81 -11.00
N VAL A 32 -0.89 10.60 -9.95
CA VAL A 32 -1.41 10.35 -8.59
C VAL A 32 -2.45 11.41 -8.28
N ASP A 33 -3.62 10.98 -7.81
CA ASP A 33 -4.72 11.88 -7.47
C ASP A 33 -4.78 12.18 -5.97
N ASP A 34 -4.33 11.23 -5.13
CA ASP A 34 -4.33 11.38 -3.67
C ASP A 34 -3.21 10.54 -3.03
N ILE A 35 -2.83 10.87 -1.80
CA ILE A 35 -1.76 10.21 -1.06
C ILE A 35 -2.21 9.94 0.38
N VAL A 36 -2.06 8.69 0.82
CA VAL A 36 -2.19 8.31 2.23
C VAL A 36 -0.81 8.03 2.78
N VAL A 37 -0.30 8.97 3.56
CA VAL A 37 1.00 8.84 4.23
C VAL A 37 0.89 8.08 5.55
N PHE A 38 1.94 7.35 5.90
CA PHE A 38 2.09 6.75 7.22
C PHE A 38 3.52 6.86 7.78
N ASP A 39 3.62 6.95 9.11
CA ASP A 39 4.87 6.73 9.84
C ASP A 39 5.07 5.21 10.02
N ARG A 40 6.16 4.68 9.48
CA ARG A 40 6.45 3.23 9.53
C ARG A 40 6.67 2.72 10.95
N GLN A 41 7.43 3.43 11.79
CA GLN A 41 7.72 2.98 13.15
C GLN A 41 6.45 2.98 13.99
N ARG A 42 5.65 4.04 13.89
CA ARG A 42 4.38 4.13 14.58
C ARG A 42 3.42 3.05 14.10
N ALA A 43 3.27 2.83 12.80
CA ALA A 43 2.36 1.80 12.27
C ALA A 43 2.76 0.36 12.65
N LEU A 44 4.04 0.10 12.93
CA LEU A 44 4.50 -1.18 13.45
C LEU A 44 4.15 -1.37 14.93
N LEU A 45 4.29 -0.32 15.74
CA LEU A 45 4.20 -0.39 17.20
C LEU A 45 2.82 -0.04 17.78
N ASP A 46 2.03 0.74 17.06
CA ASP A 46 0.73 1.26 17.48
C ASP A 46 -0.38 0.67 16.60
N GLU A 47 -1.07 -0.34 17.14
CA GLU A 47 -2.14 -1.04 16.42
C GLU A 47 -3.32 -0.12 16.10
N ARG A 48 -3.62 0.84 16.97
CA ARG A 48 -4.73 1.77 16.76
C ARG A 48 -4.41 2.70 15.60
N TYR A 49 -3.20 3.27 15.57
CA TYR A 49 -2.75 4.09 14.44
C TYR A 49 -2.78 3.30 13.12
N ARG A 50 -2.37 2.02 13.16
CA ARG A 50 -2.44 1.14 12.00
C ARG A 50 -3.89 0.90 11.53
N GLU A 51 -4.84 0.71 12.44
CA GLU A 51 -6.26 0.54 12.08
C GLU A 51 -6.88 1.87 11.58
N GLU A 52 -6.52 3.02 12.15
CA GLU A 52 -6.96 4.34 11.67
C GLU A 52 -6.56 4.56 10.19
N ILE A 53 -5.36 4.14 9.79
CA ILE A 53 -4.94 4.14 8.38
C ILE A 53 -5.82 3.22 7.55
N VAL A 54 -6.09 2.00 8.03
CA VAL A 54 -6.95 1.03 7.32
C VAL A 54 -8.37 1.56 7.15
N GLU A 55 -8.94 2.21 8.17
CA GLU A 55 -10.25 2.84 8.09
C GLU A 55 -10.30 3.93 7.02
N ARG A 56 -9.27 4.79 6.96
CA ARG A 56 -9.12 5.78 5.89
C ARG A 56 -9.08 5.12 4.52
N LEU A 57 -8.31 4.03 4.36
CA LEU A 57 -8.23 3.31 3.09
C LEU A 57 -9.57 2.66 2.71
N ARG A 58 -10.31 2.09 3.67
CA ARG A 58 -11.65 1.51 3.41
C ARG A 58 -12.66 2.58 3.02
N ALA A 59 -12.56 3.79 3.59
CA ALA A 59 -13.46 4.90 3.26
C ALA A 59 -13.32 5.36 1.80
N LEU A 60 -12.15 5.15 1.18
CA LEU A 60 -11.93 5.38 -0.25
C LEU A 60 -12.72 4.39 -1.14
N LYS A 61 -13.14 3.24 -0.58
CA LYS A 61 -13.80 2.14 -1.30
C LYS A 61 -13.02 1.73 -2.56
N PRO A 62 -11.73 1.38 -2.44
CA PRO A 62 -10.91 1.05 -3.61
C PRO A 62 -11.44 -0.21 -4.30
N ASP A 63 -11.52 -0.21 -5.63
CA ASP A 63 -11.88 -1.42 -6.38
C ASP A 63 -10.71 -2.41 -6.45
N VAL A 64 -9.49 -1.87 -6.58
CA VAL A 64 -8.25 -2.62 -6.76
C VAL A 64 -7.17 -2.12 -5.80
N SER A 65 -6.49 -3.06 -5.15
CA SER A 65 -5.29 -2.80 -4.34
C SER A 65 -4.07 -3.40 -5.04
N LEU A 66 -3.02 -2.60 -5.21
CA LEU A 66 -1.75 -3.03 -5.81
C LEU A 66 -0.61 -2.84 -4.80
N ASN A 67 -0.07 -3.95 -4.27
CA ASN A 67 1.19 -3.90 -3.53
C ASN A 67 2.36 -3.96 -4.51
N SER A 68 2.93 -2.80 -4.83
CA SER A 68 4.03 -2.63 -5.79
C SER A 68 5.41 -2.98 -5.22
N ILE A 69 5.51 -3.30 -3.92
CA ILE A 69 6.78 -3.57 -3.25
C ILE A 69 7.17 -5.04 -3.46
N TYR A 70 8.31 -5.26 -4.13
CA TYR A 70 8.84 -6.61 -4.39
C TYR A 70 9.23 -7.33 -3.08
N SER A 71 9.96 -6.64 -2.21
CA SER A 71 10.37 -7.09 -0.88
C SER A 71 9.21 -6.93 0.10
N ARG A 72 8.20 -7.80 0.00
CA ARG A 72 6.96 -7.68 0.80
C ARG A 72 7.26 -7.68 2.30
N GLU A 73 6.71 -6.68 2.99
CA GLU A 73 6.72 -6.56 4.45
C GLU A 73 5.30 -6.76 4.99
N ALA A 74 5.18 -7.31 6.20
CA ALA A 74 3.90 -7.58 6.86
C ALA A 74 3.00 -6.34 6.93
N LEU A 75 3.60 -5.16 7.16
CA LEU A 75 2.86 -3.91 7.25
C LEU A 75 2.21 -3.50 5.92
N THR A 76 2.93 -3.61 4.81
CA THR A 76 2.41 -3.24 3.48
C THR A 76 1.37 -4.23 2.99
N ASP A 77 1.55 -5.51 3.28
CA ASP A 77 0.53 -6.54 3.03
C ASP A 77 -0.71 -6.30 3.89
N TRP A 78 -0.54 -5.90 5.16
CA TRP A 78 -1.66 -5.56 6.04
C TRP A 78 -2.55 -4.49 5.40
N PHE A 79 -1.98 -3.37 4.97
CA PHE A 79 -2.75 -2.32 4.29
C PHE A 79 -3.40 -2.82 2.99
N ALA A 80 -2.64 -3.51 2.15
CA ALA A 80 -3.14 -4.01 0.87
C ALA A 80 -4.30 -5.01 1.04
N ILE A 81 -4.25 -5.86 2.07
CA ILE A 81 -5.29 -6.85 2.36
C ILE A 81 -6.52 -6.19 3.00
N LYS A 82 -6.30 -5.32 4.00
CA LYS A 82 -7.35 -4.78 4.87
C LYS A 82 -8.08 -3.57 4.32
N CYS A 83 -7.57 -2.92 3.27
CA CYS A 83 -8.20 -1.76 2.62
C CYS A 83 -9.59 -2.04 2.01
N GLY A 84 -9.98 -3.31 1.86
CA GLY A 84 -11.32 -3.69 1.42
C GLY A 84 -11.49 -3.80 -0.10
N ALA A 85 -10.42 -3.67 -0.88
CA ALA A 85 -10.50 -3.85 -2.33
C ALA A 85 -10.95 -5.26 -2.74
N GLU A 86 -11.79 -5.34 -3.78
CA GLU A 86 -12.28 -6.59 -4.35
C GLU A 86 -11.12 -7.36 -4.97
N GLN A 87 -10.29 -6.66 -5.75
CA GLN A 87 -9.12 -7.23 -6.39
C GLN A 87 -7.84 -6.81 -5.67
N ARG A 88 -6.93 -7.78 -5.47
CA ARG A 88 -5.61 -7.55 -4.87
C ARG A 88 -4.55 -8.09 -5.80
N ILE A 89 -3.65 -7.21 -6.23
CA ILE A 89 -2.53 -7.52 -7.11
C ILE A 89 -1.25 -7.32 -6.31
N ALA A 90 -0.37 -8.30 -6.35
CA ALA A 90 0.94 -8.21 -5.71
C ALA A 90 1.97 -8.97 -6.53
N LEU A 91 3.24 -8.58 -6.38
CA LEU A 91 4.35 -9.37 -6.91
C LEU A 91 4.59 -10.59 -6.00
N GLU A 92 4.79 -11.76 -6.61
CA GLU A 92 5.23 -12.94 -5.89
C GLU A 92 6.72 -12.79 -5.53
N GLY A 93 6.97 -12.12 -4.40
CA GLY A 93 8.33 -11.97 -3.87
C GLY A 93 8.92 -13.33 -3.44
N ASN A 94 10.24 -13.47 -3.55
CA ASN A 94 10.96 -14.60 -2.94
C ASN A 94 11.18 -14.34 -1.44
N LEU A 95 11.21 -15.37 -0.61
CA LEU A 95 11.32 -15.24 0.86
C LEU A 95 12.77 -15.03 1.33
N CYS A 96 13.66 -14.58 0.45
CA CYS A 96 15.10 -14.49 0.71
C CYS A 96 15.47 -13.36 1.67
N ASN A 97 14.56 -12.39 1.86
CA ASN A 97 14.73 -11.15 2.62
C ASN A 97 13.99 -11.14 3.97
N ILE A 98 13.21 -12.17 4.29
CA ILE A 98 12.49 -12.28 5.58
C ILE A 98 13.12 -13.35 6.46
N SER A 99 13.17 -13.10 7.77
CA SER A 99 13.65 -14.11 8.71
C SER A 99 12.69 -15.30 8.77
N ALA A 100 13.21 -16.47 9.13
CA ALA A 100 12.40 -17.70 9.26
C ALA A 100 11.25 -17.57 10.28
N GLU A 101 11.34 -16.61 11.20
CA GLU A 101 10.35 -16.32 12.22
C GLU A 101 9.11 -15.64 11.63
N ILE A 102 9.31 -14.60 10.80
CA ILE A 102 8.23 -13.89 10.10
C ILE A 102 7.51 -14.81 9.11
N ARG A 103 8.23 -15.78 8.53
CA ARG A 103 7.67 -16.78 7.61
C ARG A 103 6.58 -17.66 8.24
N ARG A 104 6.58 -17.86 9.56
CA ARG A 104 5.62 -18.74 10.26
C ARG A 104 4.29 -18.05 10.62
N LEU A 105 4.19 -16.74 10.44
CA LEU A 105 3.03 -15.93 10.82
C LEU A 105 2.10 -15.58 9.64
N ARG A 106 2.33 -16.19 8.47
CA ARG A 106 1.61 -15.93 7.22
C ARG A 106 0.59 -17.01 6.91
#